data_AF-A0AAZ3RZF9-F1
#
_entry.id   AF-A0AAZ3RZF9-F1
#
_cell.length_a   1.000
_cell.length_b   1.000
_cell.length_c   1.000
_cell.angle_alpha   90.00
_cell.angle_beta   90.00
_cell.angle_gamma   90.00
#
_symmetry.space_group_name_H-M   'P 1'
#
loop_
_entity.id
_entity.type
_entity.pdbx_description
1 polymer ?
#
loop_
_entity_poly.entity_id
_entity_poly.type
_entity_poly.pdbx_seq_one_letter_code
_entity_poly.pdbx_strand_id
1 'polypeptide(L)'
;LETRNSHGLGDCLSCIKYLMFFFNFLIFLGGSFLLVGVWVLVDPMGFREIVAANPLLFTGVYIILAMGGMLFLLGFLGCCGAIRENKCLLLFFFLLILVIFLAELAAAILAFVFREHLTREKFTRDLKRHYQGHNNTGVFTSTWSALMTTFDCCGVNSPDDFEESLFRLLSPDKMVPGVCCQGNAGDECLRGSMELRYNKGCYSAVVDYFETYIYMAGALAIVVLTIEVRFQGFLLFL
;
A
#
# COMPACT_ATOMS: atom_id res chain seq x y z
N LEU A 1 40.03 -21.31 24.26
CA LEU A 1 38.67 -20.73 24.39
C LEU A 1 38.56 -19.41 23.62
N GLU A 2 39.61 -18.57 23.62
CA GLU A 2 39.70 -17.35 22.81
C GLU A 2 39.61 -17.60 21.28
N THR A 3 40.29 -18.62 20.75
CA THR A 3 40.34 -18.91 19.30
C THR A 3 39.08 -19.56 18.72
N ARG A 4 38.25 -20.20 19.55
CA ARG A 4 36.98 -20.82 19.12
C ARG A 4 35.86 -19.78 18.96
N ASN A 5 35.94 -18.67 19.70
CA ASN A 5 35.04 -17.54 19.57
C ASN A 5 35.31 -16.71 18.30
N SER A 6 36.56 -16.58 17.86
CA SER A 6 36.90 -15.87 16.61
C SER A 6 36.44 -16.62 15.35
N HIS A 7 36.51 -17.96 15.34
CA HIS A 7 36.02 -18.78 14.22
C HIS A 7 34.48 -18.75 14.10
N GLY A 8 33.77 -18.89 15.23
CA GLY A 8 32.30 -18.79 15.24
C GLY A 8 31.78 -17.37 14.92
N LEU A 9 32.51 -16.33 15.31
CA LEU A 9 32.19 -14.95 14.96
C LEU A 9 32.40 -14.70 13.44
N GLY A 10 33.48 -15.23 12.86
CA GLY A 10 33.76 -15.15 11.42
C GLY A 10 32.74 -15.90 10.55
N ASP A 11 32.31 -17.09 10.96
CA ASP A 11 31.27 -17.86 10.26
C ASP A 11 29.90 -17.18 10.36
N CYS A 12 29.58 -16.58 11.52
CA CYS A 12 28.35 -15.80 11.73
C CYS A 12 28.33 -14.52 10.88
N LEU A 13 29.43 -13.77 10.83
CA LEU A 13 29.58 -12.59 9.97
C LEU A 13 29.47 -12.93 8.48
N SER A 14 30.02 -14.06 8.07
CA SER A 14 29.88 -14.56 6.70
C SER A 14 28.43 -14.92 6.39
N CYS A 15 27.73 -15.61 7.30
CA CYS A 15 26.31 -15.93 7.17
C CYS A 15 25.43 -14.67 7.04
N ILE A 16 25.67 -13.65 7.88
CA ILE A 16 24.94 -12.37 7.85
C ILE A 16 25.18 -11.64 6.52
N LYS A 17 26.42 -11.61 6.01
CA LYS A 17 26.72 -11.02 4.69
C LYS A 17 25.96 -11.71 3.55
N TYR A 18 25.94 -13.04 3.55
CA TYR A 18 25.21 -13.81 2.54
C TYR A 18 23.69 -13.62 2.64
N LEU A 19 23.14 -13.61 3.86
CA LEU A 19 21.72 -13.31 4.09
C LEU A 19 21.37 -11.90 3.62
N MET A 20 22.20 -10.90 3.95
CA MET A 20 22.01 -9.52 3.51
C MET A 20 22.01 -9.42 1.98
N PHE A 21 22.98 -10.06 1.31
CA PHE A 21 23.01 -10.11 -0.14
C PHE A 21 21.75 -10.77 -0.73
N PHE A 22 21.34 -11.91 -0.17
CA PHE A 22 20.17 -12.65 -0.62
C PHE A 22 18.87 -11.83 -0.50
N PHE A 23 18.62 -11.21 0.65
CA PHE A 23 17.42 -10.37 0.84
C PHE A 23 17.44 -9.11 -0.03
N ASN A 24 18.59 -8.41 -0.14
CA ASN A 24 18.70 -7.25 -1.04
C ASN A 24 18.52 -7.64 -2.52
N PHE A 25 18.96 -8.84 -2.89
CA PHE A 25 18.77 -9.37 -4.24
C PHE A 25 17.28 -9.69 -4.52
N LEU A 26 16.56 -10.24 -3.55
CA LEU A 26 15.11 -10.42 -3.66
C LEU A 26 14.37 -9.07 -3.79
N ILE A 27 14.77 -8.06 -3.02
CA ILE A 27 14.20 -6.70 -3.12
C ILE A 27 14.47 -6.10 -4.51
N PHE A 28 15.69 -6.26 -5.01
CA PHE A 28 16.07 -5.83 -6.35
C PHE A 28 15.21 -6.50 -7.44
N LEU A 29 15.04 -7.81 -7.36
CA LEU A 29 14.18 -8.56 -8.29
C LEU A 29 12.72 -8.11 -8.19
N GLY A 30 12.20 -7.95 -6.98
CA GLY A 30 10.85 -7.44 -6.75
C GLY A 30 10.63 -6.07 -7.38
N GLY A 31 11.56 -5.13 -7.16
CA GLY A 31 11.53 -3.80 -7.79
C GLY A 31 11.59 -3.88 -9.32
N SER A 32 12.45 -4.74 -9.86
CA SER A 32 12.55 -4.96 -11.31
C SER A 32 11.26 -5.53 -11.90
N PHE A 33 10.64 -6.53 -11.25
CA PHE A 33 9.37 -7.09 -11.70
C PHE A 33 8.22 -6.07 -11.63
N LEU A 34 8.20 -5.19 -10.62
CA LEU A 34 7.20 -4.12 -10.56
C LEU A 34 7.37 -3.12 -11.72
N LEU A 35 8.60 -2.71 -12.01
CA LEU A 35 8.88 -1.78 -13.12
C LEU A 35 8.53 -2.40 -14.48
N VAL A 36 8.94 -3.65 -14.71
CA VAL A 36 8.62 -4.39 -15.94
C VAL A 36 7.13 -4.68 -16.04
N GLY A 37 6.49 -5.07 -14.93
CA GLY A 37 5.06 -5.35 -14.87
C GLY A 37 4.23 -4.12 -15.22
N VAL A 38 4.58 -2.95 -14.68
CA VAL A 38 3.94 -1.69 -15.06
C VAL A 38 4.26 -1.31 -16.50
N TRP A 39 5.49 -1.50 -16.97
CA TRP A 39 5.84 -1.24 -18.38
C TRP A 39 4.96 -2.05 -19.33
N VAL A 40 4.84 -3.36 -19.10
CA VAL A 40 3.98 -4.26 -19.89
C VAL A 40 2.51 -3.85 -19.79
N LEU A 41 2.06 -3.40 -18.61
CA LEU A 41 0.69 -2.93 -18.42
C LEU A 41 0.41 -1.60 -19.12
N VAL A 42 1.42 -0.76 -19.36
CA VAL A 42 1.29 0.56 -19.99
C VAL A 42 1.73 0.53 -21.47
N ASP A 43 2.07 -0.64 -22.00
CA ASP A 43 2.54 -0.79 -23.38
C ASP A 43 1.54 -0.17 -24.38
N PRO A 44 2.06 0.50 -25.43
CA PRO A 44 1.28 1.31 -26.35
C PRO A 44 0.25 0.52 -27.18
N MET A 45 0.23 -0.81 -27.09
CA MET A 45 -0.65 -1.69 -27.87
C MET A 45 -2.03 -1.96 -27.23
N GLY A 46 -2.37 -1.44 -26.03
CA GLY A 46 -3.76 -1.63 -25.55
C GLY A 46 -4.24 -0.92 -24.29
N PHE A 47 -3.36 -0.60 -23.33
CA PHE A 47 -3.82 -0.16 -21.99
C PHE A 47 -3.47 1.27 -21.61
N ARG A 48 -2.54 1.93 -22.32
CA ARG A 48 -2.15 3.32 -22.04
C ARG A 48 -3.33 4.29 -22.10
N GLU A 49 -4.20 4.16 -23.10
CA GLU A 49 -5.38 5.01 -23.26
C GLU A 49 -6.41 4.78 -22.14
N ILE A 50 -6.56 3.54 -21.65
CA ILE A 50 -7.46 3.19 -20.55
C ILE A 50 -6.93 3.76 -19.22
N VAL A 51 -5.61 3.67 -19.00
CA VAL A 51 -4.94 4.24 -17.82
C VAL A 51 -5.01 5.77 -17.85
N ALA A 52 -4.81 6.40 -19.01
CA ALA A 52 -4.90 7.86 -19.16
C ALA A 52 -6.34 8.38 -18.98
N ALA A 53 -7.35 7.61 -19.40
CA ALA A 53 -8.75 7.96 -19.22
C ALA A 53 -9.21 7.88 -17.76
N ASN A 54 -8.52 7.08 -16.93
CA ASN A 54 -8.87 6.88 -15.52
C ASN A 54 -7.83 7.54 -14.61
N PRO A 55 -8.11 8.74 -14.06
CA PRO A 55 -7.13 9.49 -13.26
C PRO A 55 -6.63 8.73 -12.01
N LEU A 56 -7.39 7.77 -11.51
CA LEU A 56 -6.95 6.88 -10.44
C LEU A 56 -5.93 5.85 -10.87
N LEU A 57 -6.17 5.19 -12.01
CA LEU A 57 -5.22 4.23 -12.56
C LEU A 57 -3.93 4.95 -12.91
N PHE A 58 -4.04 6.15 -13.49
CA PHE A 58 -2.91 7.02 -13.74
C PHE A 58 -2.11 7.27 -12.44
N THR A 59 -2.77 7.79 -11.39
CA THR A 59 -2.09 8.07 -10.11
C THR A 59 -1.49 6.82 -9.47
N GLY A 60 -2.21 5.70 -9.46
CA GLY A 60 -1.74 4.43 -8.91
C GLY A 60 -0.52 3.88 -9.64
N VAL A 61 -0.51 3.94 -10.98
CA VAL A 61 0.63 3.53 -11.80
C VAL A 61 1.89 4.33 -11.45
N TYR A 62 1.79 5.66 -11.30
CA TYR A 62 2.95 6.47 -10.90
C TYR A 62 3.45 6.15 -9.49
N ILE A 63 2.56 5.86 -8.55
CA ILE A 63 2.94 5.44 -7.19
C ILE A 63 3.70 4.10 -7.25
N ILE A 64 3.19 3.11 -7.99
CA ILE A 64 3.82 1.80 -8.14
C ILE A 64 5.19 1.93 -8.83
N LEU A 65 5.32 2.80 -9.85
CA LEU A 65 6.62 3.07 -10.50
C LEU A 65 7.62 3.71 -9.53
N ALA A 66 7.18 4.70 -8.75
CA ALA A 66 8.04 5.34 -7.76
C ALA A 66 8.52 4.35 -6.68
N MET A 67 7.59 3.54 -6.14
CA MET A 67 7.92 2.49 -5.17
C MET A 67 8.83 1.41 -5.77
N GLY A 68 8.51 0.89 -6.96
CA GLY A 68 9.33 -0.10 -7.66
C GLY A 68 10.73 0.41 -7.98
N GLY A 69 10.85 1.67 -8.39
CA GLY A 69 12.14 2.33 -8.62
C GLY A 69 12.96 2.48 -7.34
N MET A 70 12.34 2.90 -6.24
CA MET A 70 13.02 2.97 -4.93
C MET A 70 13.50 1.59 -4.47
N LEU A 71 12.66 0.56 -4.57
CA LEU A 71 13.04 -0.82 -4.22
C LEU A 71 14.19 -1.34 -5.09
N PHE A 72 14.14 -1.08 -6.40
CA PHE A 72 15.22 -1.44 -7.32
C PHE A 72 16.55 -0.79 -6.93
N LEU A 73 16.54 0.52 -6.65
CA LEU A 73 17.73 1.25 -6.24
C LEU A 73 18.28 0.76 -4.90
N LEU A 74 17.41 0.57 -3.91
CA LEU A 74 17.81 0.06 -2.59
C LEU A 74 18.41 -1.34 -2.69
N GLY A 75 17.76 -2.25 -3.42
CA GLY A 75 18.28 -3.60 -3.63
C GLY A 75 19.60 -3.61 -4.40
N PHE A 76 19.73 -2.80 -5.46
CA PHE A 76 20.97 -2.70 -6.24
C PHE A 76 22.14 -2.17 -5.39
N LEU A 77 21.91 -1.09 -4.64
CA LEU A 77 22.92 -0.51 -3.76
C LEU A 77 23.28 -1.46 -2.61
N GLY A 78 22.30 -2.16 -2.03
CA GLY A 78 22.53 -3.18 -1.01
C GLY A 78 23.36 -4.35 -1.52
N CYS A 79 23.04 -4.89 -2.69
CA CYS A 79 23.84 -5.95 -3.33
C CYS A 79 25.26 -5.49 -3.67
N CYS A 80 25.40 -4.30 -4.27
CA CYS A 80 26.70 -3.75 -4.63
C CYS A 80 27.56 -3.41 -3.39
N GLY A 81 26.93 -2.92 -2.32
CA GLY A 81 27.59 -2.64 -1.05
C GLY A 81 28.10 -3.90 -0.37
N ALA A 82 27.31 -4.98 -0.41
CA ALA A 82 27.69 -6.29 0.10
C ALA A 82 28.88 -6.89 -0.68
N ILE A 83 28.86 -6.84 -2.02
CA ILE A 83 29.89 -7.44 -2.87
C ILE A 83 31.19 -6.64 -2.85
N ARG A 84 31.11 -5.31 -2.97
CA ARG A 84 32.32 -4.48 -3.16
C ARG A 84 33.05 -4.14 -1.87
N GLU A 85 32.49 -4.49 -0.71
CA GLU A 85 32.97 -4.11 0.62
C GLU A 85 33.36 -2.62 0.73
N ASN A 86 32.76 -1.77 -0.11
CA ASN A 86 33.11 -0.37 -0.22
C ASN A 86 32.38 0.42 0.87
N LYS A 87 33.14 0.88 1.87
CA LYS A 87 32.62 1.66 3.00
C LYS A 87 31.79 2.87 2.56
N CYS A 88 32.16 3.56 1.48
CA CYS A 88 31.41 4.72 0.98
C CYS A 88 30.03 4.33 0.44
N LEU A 89 29.93 3.19 -0.23
CA LEU A 89 28.66 2.71 -0.81
C LEU A 89 27.73 2.18 0.30
N LEU A 90 28.30 1.51 1.29
CA LEU A 90 27.57 1.05 2.48
C LEU A 90 27.07 2.25 3.32
N LEU A 91 27.89 3.29 3.48
CA LEU A 91 27.49 4.52 4.17
C LEU A 91 26.35 5.25 3.43
N PHE A 92 26.42 5.33 2.09
CA PHE A 92 25.36 5.93 1.29
C PHE A 92 24.04 5.16 1.41
N PHE A 93 24.10 3.82 1.35
CA PHE A 93 22.95 2.96 1.58
C PHE A 93 22.32 3.21 2.96
N PHE A 94 23.14 3.30 4.01
CA PHE A 94 22.65 3.63 5.34
C PHE A 94 21.99 5.02 5.42
N LEU A 95 22.60 6.04 4.81
CA LEU A 95 22.02 7.39 4.78
C LEU A 95 20.66 7.41 4.07
N LEU A 96 20.49 6.64 3.00
CA LEU A 96 19.20 6.50 2.31
C LEU A 96 18.16 5.85 3.21
N ILE A 97 18.49 4.75 3.90
CA ILE A 97 17.57 4.10 4.85
C ILE A 97 17.19 5.06 5.98
N LEU A 98 18.15 5.82 6.51
CA LEU A 98 17.89 6.81 7.55
C LEU A 98 16.91 7.90 7.08
N VAL A 99 17.06 8.41 5.85
CA VAL A 99 16.14 9.40 5.27
C VAL A 99 14.74 8.80 5.09
N ILE A 100 14.64 7.55 4.62
CA ILE A 100 13.36 6.84 4.49
C ILE A 100 12.69 6.70 5.86
N PHE A 101 13.43 6.27 6.88
CA PHE A 101 12.92 6.14 8.24
C PHE A 101 12.38 7.46 8.80
N LEU A 102 13.10 8.58 8.57
CA LEU A 102 12.63 9.90 8.98
C LEU A 102 11.36 10.33 8.23
N ALA A 103 11.27 10.01 6.94
CA ALA A 103 10.08 10.28 6.13
C ALA A 103 8.87 9.44 6.60
N GLU A 104 9.08 8.17 6.91
CA GLU A 104 8.06 7.28 7.48
C GLU A 104 7.59 7.77 8.85
N LEU A 105 8.52 8.19 9.73
CA LEU A 105 8.18 8.78 11.02
C LEU A 105 7.34 10.06 10.86
N ALA A 106 7.73 10.94 9.94
CA ALA A 106 6.97 12.15 9.65
C ALA A 106 5.57 11.81 9.09
N ALA A 107 5.47 10.84 8.18
CA ALA A 107 4.19 10.38 7.65
C ALA A 107 3.31 9.74 8.73
N ALA A 108 3.87 8.97 9.65
CA ALA A 108 3.16 8.36 10.77
C ALA A 108 2.62 9.41 11.75
N ILE A 109 3.43 10.42 12.09
CA ILE A 109 3.00 11.57 12.91
C ILE A 109 1.89 12.33 12.20
N LEU A 110 2.04 12.60 10.90
CA LEU A 110 1.02 13.27 10.11
C LEU A 110 -0.29 12.48 10.11
N ALA A 111 -0.23 11.17 9.86
CA ALA A 111 -1.38 10.28 9.91
C ALA A 111 -2.05 10.29 11.29
N PHE A 112 -1.27 10.30 12.38
CA PHE A 112 -1.78 10.39 13.74
C PHE A 112 -2.45 11.74 14.03
N VAL A 113 -1.88 12.86 13.60
CA VAL A 113 -2.49 14.18 13.80
C VAL A 113 -3.78 14.32 12.98
N PHE A 114 -3.76 13.85 11.73
CA PHE A 114 -4.93 13.91 10.84
C PHE A 114 -5.98 12.85 11.13
N ARG A 115 -5.74 11.88 12.03
CA ARG A 115 -6.72 10.85 12.40
C ARG A 115 -8.05 11.46 12.87
N GLU A 116 -7.99 12.58 13.58
CA GLU A 116 -9.18 13.30 14.07
C GLU A 116 -9.91 14.04 12.96
N HIS A 117 -9.26 14.24 11.81
CA HIS A 117 -9.87 14.79 10.61
C HIS A 117 -10.39 13.74 9.64
N LEU A 118 -10.11 12.46 9.86
CA LEU A 118 -10.57 11.32 9.07
C LEU A 118 -11.69 10.56 9.79
N THR A 119 -12.67 11.29 10.33
CA THR A 119 -13.83 10.70 11.02
C THR A 119 -14.82 10.10 10.03
N ARG A 120 -15.53 9.06 10.49
CA ARG A 120 -16.65 8.43 9.75
C ARG A 120 -17.61 9.47 9.18
N GLU A 121 -17.98 10.48 9.98
CA GLU A 121 -18.90 11.55 9.58
C GLU A 121 -18.42 12.36 8.38
N LYS A 122 -17.12 12.71 8.32
CA LYS A 122 -16.56 13.46 7.19
C LYS A 122 -16.58 12.63 5.92
N PHE A 123 -16.16 11.37 6.00
CA PHE A 123 -16.25 10.46 4.87
C PHE A 123 -17.71 10.28 4.42
N THR A 124 -18.66 10.11 5.34
CA THR A 124 -20.08 9.99 4.98
C THR A 124 -20.58 11.25 4.30
N ARG A 125 -20.21 12.43 4.80
CA ARG A 125 -20.57 13.71 4.19
C ARG A 125 -19.98 13.88 2.79
N ASP A 126 -18.70 13.56 2.63
CA ASP A 126 -18.02 13.69 1.34
C ASP A 126 -18.55 12.67 0.34
N LEU A 127 -18.86 11.45 0.81
CA LEU A 127 -19.55 10.43 0.03
C LEU A 127 -20.92 10.94 -0.46
N LYS A 128 -21.76 11.41 0.46
CA LYS A 128 -23.10 11.93 0.15
C LYS A 128 -23.05 13.08 -0.86
N ARG A 129 -22.03 13.94 -0.79
CA ARG A 129 -21.91 15.13 -1.67
C ARG A 129 -21.30 14.87 -3.04
N HIS A 130 -20.31 13.98 -3.13
CA HIS A 130 -19.49 13.87 -4.34
C HIS A 130 -19.71 12.57 -5.11
N TYR A 131 -20.30 11.54 -4.48
CA TYR A 131 -20.56 10.27 -5.17
C TYR A 131 -21.79 10.37 -6.07
N GLN A 132 -21.58 10.11 -7.36
CA GLN A 132 -22.62 10.26 -8.39
C GLN A 132 -23.04 8.93 -9.04
N GLY A 133 -22.41 7.82 -8.66
CA GLY A 133 -22.69 6.49 -9.23
C GLY A 133 -21.97 6.21 -10.55
N HIS A 134 -22.13 4.98 -11.04
CA HIS A 134 -21.31 4.38 -12.10
C HIS A 134 -21.25 5.15 -13.44
N ASN A 135 -22.23 6.01 -13.72
CA ASN A 135 -22.26 6.79 -14.97
C ASN A 135 -21.31 8.00 -14.98
N ASN A 136 -20.69 8.36 -13.85
CA ASN A 136 -19.72 9.45 -13.81
C ASN A 136 -18.28 8.91 -13.63
N THR A 137 -17.38 9.34 -14.52
CA THR A 137 -15.94 8.98 -14.51
C THR A 137 -15.09 9.84 -13.56
N GLY A 138 -15.74 10.67 -12.73
CA GLY A 138 -15.05 11.47 -11.72
C GLY A 138 -14.18 10.62 -10.79
N VAL A 139 -12.95 11.09 -10.53
CA VAL A 139 -11.94 10.45 -9.66
C VAL A 139 -12.59 9.91 -8.39
N PHE A 140 -13.35 10.74 -7.67
CA PHE A 140 -13.95 10.39 -6.40
C PHE A 140 -14.91 9.18 -6.49
N THR A 141 -15.81 9.18 -7.48
CA THR A 141 -16.79 8.10 -7.69
C THR A 141 -16.11 6.80 -8.06
N SER A 142 -15.09 6.85 -8.92
CA SER A 142 -14.31 5.68 -9.31
C SER A 142 -13.51 5.12 -8.13
N THR A 143 -12.95 5.96 -7.26
CA THR A 143 -12.17 5.52 -6.09
C THR A 143 -13.07 4.78 -5.13
N TRP A 144 -14.23 5.38 -4.85
CA TRP A 144 -15.16 4.80 -3.90
C TRP A 144 -15.77 3.50 -4.43
N SER A 145 -16.04 3.44 -5.74
CA SER A 145 -16.52 2.21 -6.38
C SER A 145 -15.47 1.08 -6.32
N ALA A 146 -14.20 1.40 -6.60
CA ALA A 146 -13.11 0.44 -6.47
C ALA A 146 -12.94 -0.01 -5.01
N LEU A 147 -13.07 0.90 -4.04
CA LEU A 147 -12.99 0.59 -2.61
C LEU A 147 -14.10 -0.37 -2.19
N MET A 148 -15.36 -0.09 -2.56
CA MET A 148 -16.51 -0.93 -2.25
C MET A 148 -16.37 -2.35 -2.83
N THR A 149 -15.90 -2.47 -4.07
CA THR A 149 -15.66 -3.75 -4.72
C THR A 149 -14.44 -4.49 -4.17
N THR A 150 -13.38 -3.79 -3.77
CA THR A 150 -12.15 -4.43 -3.26
C THR A 150 -12.34 -5.00 -1.86
N PHE A 151 -13.15 -4.33 -1.02
CA PHE A 151 -13.36 -4.71 0.37
C PHE A 151 -14.72 -5.34 0.65
N ASP A 152 -15.49 -5.67 -0.40
CA ASP A 152 -16.83 -6.28 -0.29
C ASP A 152 -17.71 -5.55 0.74
N CYS A 153 -17.79 -4.22 0.59
CA CYS A 153 -18.42 -3.32 1.54
C CYS A 153 -19.31 -2.29 0.82
N CYS A 154 -20.22 -1.65 1.54
CA CYS A 154 -21.11 -0.64 0.97
C CYS A 154 -21.31 0.57 1.89
N GLY A 155 -21.22 1.76 1.31
CA GLY A 155 -21.30 3.01 2.08
C GLY A 155 -20.11 3.19 3.02
N VAL A 156 -20.14 4.21 3.88
CA VAL A 156 -19.07 4.44 4.86
C VAL A 156 -19.32 3.61 6.11
N ASN A 157 -20.53 3.72 6.67
CA ASN A 157 -20.98 2.99 7.85
C ASN A 157 -22.00 1.90 7.50
N SER A 158 -22.90 2.22 6.59
CA SER A 158 -24.01 1.36 6.16
C SER A 158 -24.39 1.70 4.72
N PRO A 159 -24.98 0.77 3.97
CA PRO A 159 -25.71 1.08 2.74
C PRO A 159 -26.66 2.27 2.80
N ASP A 160 -27.22 2.55 3.98
CA ASP A 160 -28.19 3.64 4.19
C ASP A 160 -27.56 5.04 4.02
N ASP A 161 -26.23 5.13 4.01
CA ASP A 161 -25.51 6.37 3.73
C ASP A 161 -25.89 6.97 2.35
N PHE A 162 -26.44 6.16 1.44
CA PHE A 162 -26.89 6.61 0.13
C PHE A 162 -28.30 7.22 0.11
N GLU A 163 -29.14 7.06 1.13
CA GLU A 163 -30.54 7.52 1.10
C GLU A 163 -30.67 9.04 0.89
N GLU A 164 -29.76 9.82 1.46
CA GLU A 164 -29.69 11.28 1.35
C GLU A 164 -28.43 11.74 0.59
N SER A 165 -28.05 11.00 -0.45
CA SER A 165 -26.86 11.29 -1.23
C SER A 165 -27.20 11.92 -2.59
N LEU A 166 -26.22 12.60 -3.18
CA LEU A 166 -26.28 13.08 -4.55
C LEU A 166 -26.62 11.94 -5.51
N PHE A 167 -26.09 10.73 -5.29
CA PHE A 167 -26.44 9.54 -6.05
C PHE A 167 -27.95 9.25 -6.06
N ARG A 168 -28.64 9.35 -4.91
CA ARG A 168 -30.09 9.13 -4.83
C ARG A 168 -30.88 10.17 -5.65
N LEU A 169 -30.39 11.41 -5.69
CA LEU A 169 -30.98 12.47 -6.51
C LEU A 169 -30.83 12.19 -8.01
N LEU A 170 -29.69 11.65 -8.46
CA LEU A 170 -29.47 11.30 -9.86
C LEU A 170 -30.12 9.97 -10.26
N SER A 171 -30.41 9.07 -9.32
CA SER A 171 -30.96 7.73 -9.58
C SER A 171 -32.04 7.36 -8.56
N PRO A 172 -33.26 7.93 -8.68
CA PRO A 172 -34.32 7.77 -7.70
C PRO A 172 -34.84 6.32 -7.59
N ASP A 173 -34.70 5.52 -8.64
CA ASP A 173 -35.13 4.12 -8.65
C ASP A 173 -34.12 3.16 -8.01
N LYS A 174 -32.92 3.65 -7.64
CA LYS A 174 -31.83 2.83 -7.05
C LYS A 174 -31.50 3.32 -5.65
N MET A 175 -31.59 2.44 -4.66
CA MET A 175 -31.21 2.74 -3.27
C MET A 175 -29.70 2.73 -3.07
N VAL A 176 -28.98 1.86 -3.78
CA VAL A 176 -27.51 1.78 -3.73
C VAL A 176 -26.89 1.66 -5.11
N PRO A 177 -25.58 1.92 -5.23
CA PRO A 177 -24.82 1.64 -6.44
C PRO A 177 -24.72 0.12 -6.69
N GLY A 178 -24.65 -0.29 -7.96
CA GLY A 178 -24.57 -1.71 -8.32
C GLY A 178 -23.31 -2.43 -7.81
N VAL A 179 -22.23 -1.71 -7.53
CA VAL A 179 -21.01 -2.26 -6.93
C VAL A 179 -21.19 -2.71 -5.47
N CYS A 180 -22.29 -2.33 -4.81
CA CYS A 180 -22.64 -2.80 -3.47
C CYS A 180 -23.38 -4.16 -3.47
N CYS A 181 -23.71 -4.69 -4.65
CA CYS A 181 -24.49 -5.90 -4.80
C CYS A 181 -23.59 -7.12 -4.94
N GLN A 182 -23.94 -8.20 -4.24
CA GLN A 182 -23.15 -9.42 -4.25
C GLN A 182 -23.49 -10.27 -5.49
N GLY A 183 -22.50 -10.50 -6.36
CA GLY A 183 -22.67 -11.33 -7.56
C GLY A 183 -23.67 -10.76 -8.57
N ASN A 184 -24.36 -11.63 -9.31
CA ASN A 184 -25.34 -11.25 -10.34
C ASN A 184 -26.73 -10.91 -9.75
N ALA A 185 -26.78 -10.25 -8.59
CA ALA A 185 -28.01 -9.95 -7.85
C ALA A 185 -29.00 -9.00 -8.56
N GLY A 186 -28.68 -8.53 -9.77
CA GLY A 186 -29.62 -7.83 -10.66
C GLY A 186 -30.25 -6.57 -10.06
N ASP A 187 -31.42 -6.21 -10.61
CA ASP A 187 -32.19 -5.02 -10.21
C ASP A 187 -32.84 -5.13 -8.82
N GLU A 188 -32.97 -6.34 -8.27
CA GLU A 188 -33.57 -6.58 -6.95
C GLU A 188 -32.70 -6.05 -5.80
N CYS A 189 -31.37 -6.16 -5.91
CA CYS A 189 -30.44 -5.58 -4.93
C CYS A 189 -30.44 -4.04 -4.95
N LEU A 190 -30.57 -3.47 -6.15
CA LEU A 190 -30.62 -2.03 -6.34
C LEU A 190 -31.87 -1.40 -5.70
N ARG A 191 -32.99 -2.14 -5.64
CA ARG A 191 -34.29 -1.65 -5.17
C ARG A 191 -34.61 -1.92 -3.70
N GLY A 192 -33.81 -2.72 -2.98
CA GLY A 192 -33.92 -2.82 -1.51
C GLY A 192 -33.89 -4.22 -0.89
N SER A 193 -33.51 -5.28 -1.62
CA SER A 193 -33.28 -6.58 -0.98
C SER A 193 -32.00 -6.53 -0.12
N MET A 194 -32.17 -6.68 1.20
CA MET A 194 -31.08 -6.58 2.17
C MET A 194 -30.12 -7.78 2.14
N GLU A 195 -30.62 -8.95 1.77
CA GLU A 195 -29.89 -10.23 1.71
C GLU A 195 -28.85 -10.29 0.56
N LEU A 196 -29.02 -9.49 -0.49
CA LEU A 196 -28.18 -9.51 -1.70
C LEU A 196 -27.11 -8.39 -1.71
N ARG A 197 -26.98 -7.66 -0.60
CA ARG A 197 -26.12 -6.47 -0.48
C ARG A 197 -25.02 -6.69 0.55
N TYR A 198 -23.85 -6.11 0.30
CA TYR A 198 -22.84 -5.97 1.34
C TYR A 198 -23.37 -5.11 2.50
N ASN A 199 -23.60 -5.73 3.65
CA ASN A 199 -24.14 -5.05 4.83
C ASN A 199 -23.04 -4.42 5.71
N LYS A 200 -21.76 -4.64 5.40
CA LYS A 200 -20.63 -4.07 6.13
C LYS A 200 -20.28 -2.70 5.57
N GLY A 201 -20.18 -1.69 6.45
CA GLY A 201 -19.67 -0.38 6.08
C GLY A 201 -18.18 -0.40 5.74
N CYS A 202 -17.79 0.33 4.69
CA CYS A 202 -16.42 0.30 4.19
C CYS A 202 -15.39 0.85 5.19
N TYR A 203 -15.76 1.80 6.04
CA TYR A 203 -14.82 2.31 7.06
C TYR A 203 -14.35 1.18 7.99
N SER A 204 -15.27 0.36 8.49
CA SER A 204 -14.93 -0.77 9.35
C SER A 204 -14.20 -1.87 8.59
N ALA A 205 -14.62 -2.17 7.36
CA ALA A 205 -13.96 -3.19 6.54
C ALA A 205 -12.49 -2.85 6.28
N VAL A 206 -12.21 -1.59 5.93
CA VAL A 206 -10.87 -1.08 5.68
C VAL A 206 -10.03 -1.06 6.96
N VAL A 207 -10.59 -0.61 8.09
CA VAL A 207 -9.88 -0.61 9.38
C VAL A 207 -9.51 -2.03 9.81
N ASP A 208 -10.46 -2.97 9.80
CA ASP A 208 -10.20 -4.37 10.19
C ASP A 208 -9.13 -5.02 9.30
N TYR A 209 -9.17 -4.71 8.00
CA TYR A 209 -8.17 -5.17 7.05
C TYR A 209 -6.78 -4.64 7.45
N PHE A 210 -6.65 -3.32 7.63
CA PHE A 210 -5.37 -2.73 7.97
C PHE A 210 -4.84 -3.16 9.34
N GLU A 211 -5.69 -3.29 10.36
CA GLU A 211 -5.25 -3.75 11.69
C GLU A 211 -4.60 -5.13 11.65
N THR A 212 -5.11 -6.02 10.79
CA THR A 212 -4.55 -7.36 10.61
C THR A 212 -3.12 -7.30 10.04
N TYR A 213 -2.86 -6.44 9.07
CA TYR A 213 -1.55 -6.34 8.43
C TYR A 213 -0.57 -5.44 9.19
N ILE A 214 -1.04 -4.39 9.86
CA ILE A 214 -0.17 -3.42 10.53
C ILE A 214 0.57 -4.05 11.71
N TYR A 215 -0.06 -5.00 12.40
CA TYR A 215 0.58 -5.72 13.51
C TYR A 215 1.77 -6.57 13.02
N MET A 216 1.56 -7.34 11.95
CA MET A 216 2.60 -8.18 11.35
C MET A 216 3.73 -7.34 10.73
N ALA A 217 3.37 -6.28 10.00
CA ALA A 217 4.34 -5.36 9.41
C ALA A 217 5.15 -4.63 10.48
N GLY A 218 4.49 -4.16 11.55
CA GLY A 218 5.15 -3.51 12.68
C GLY A 218 6.13 -4.42 13.40
N ALA A 219 5.75 -5.68 13.65
CA ALA A 219 6.65 -6.66 14.25
C ALA A 219 7.90 -6.92 13.38
N LEU A 220 7.70 -7.09 12.07
CA LEU A 220 8.81 -7.26 11.11
C LEU A 220 9.73 -6.03 11.08
N ALA A 221 9.16 -4.82 11.06
CA ALA A 221 9.92 -3.58 11.04
C ALA A 221 10.80 -3.42 12.30
N ILE A 222 10.27 -3.72 13.49
CA ILE A 222 11.05 -3.67 14.74
C ILE A 222 12.22 -4.65 14.69
N VAL A 223 11.99 -5.88 14.23
CA VAL A 223 13.06 -6.88 14.09
C VAL A 223 14.15 -6.37 13.14
N VAL A 224 13.77 -5.87 11.96
CA VAL A 224 14.72 -5.32 10.97
C VAL A 224 15.52 -4.16 11.57
N LEU A 225 14.86 -3.18 12.19
CA LEU A 225 15.53 -2.03 12.81
C LEU A 225 16.51 -2.45 13.91
N THR A 226 16.17 -3.44 14.74
CA THR A 226 17.10 -3.92 15.77
C THR A 226 18.33 -4.58 15.18
N ILE A 227 18.18 -5.34 14.09
CA ILE A 227 19.30 -5.97 13.38
C ILE A 227 20.18 -4.89 12.73
N GLU A 228 19.58 -3.93 12.02
CA GLU A 228 20.28 -2.85 11.32
C GLU A 228 21.07 -1.98 12.30
N VAL A 229 20.46 -1.52 13.40
CA VAL A 229 21.14 -0.68 14.40
C VAL A 229 22.29 -1.43 15.08
N ARG A 230 22.12 -2.73 15.38
CA ARG A 230 23.20 -3.54 15.97
C ARG A 230 24.34 -3.77 14.99
N PHE A 231 24.03 -4.00 13.71
CA PHE A 231 25.03 -4.14 12.66
C PHE A 231 25.80 -2.83 12.45
N GLN A 232 25.10 -1.70 12.41
CA GLN A 232 25.67 -0.36 12.32
C GLN A 232 26.65 -0.09 13.47
N GLY A 233 26.24 -0.37 14.70
CA GLY A 233 27.06 -0.16 15.89
C GLY A 233 28.30 -1.05 15.93
N PHE A 234 28.18 -2.30 15.47
CA PHE A 234 29.32 -3.22 15.35
C PHE A 234 30.32 -2.74 14.28
N LEU A 235 29.83 -2.25 13.13
CA LEU A 235 30.68 -1.75 12.05
C LEU A 235 31.39 -0.44 12.40
N LEU A 236 30.81 0.39 13.27
CA LEU A 236 31.40 1.65 13.72
C LEU A 236 32.52 1.44 14.76
N PHE A 237 32.51 0.29 15.45
CA PHE A 237 33.48 -0.05 16.50
C PHE A 237 34.71 -0.82 15.96
N LEU A 238 34.63 -1.32 14.72
CA LEU A 238 35.71 -1.98 13.97
C LEU A 238 36.48 -0.99 13.09
#